data_AF-A0A7S4REP6-F1
#
_entry.id   AF-A0A7S4REP6-F1
#
_cell.length_a   1.000
_cell.length_b   1.000
_cell.length_c   1.000
_cell.angle_alpha   90.00
_cell.angle_beta   90.00
_cell.angle_gamma   90.00
#
_symmetry.space_group_name_H-M   'P 1'
#
loop_
_entity.id
_entity.type
_entity.pdbx_description
1 polymer ?
#
loop_
_entity_poly.entity_id
_entity_poly.type
_entity_poly.pdbx_seq_one_letter_code
_entity_poly.pdbx_strand_id
1 'polypeptide(L)'
;KSQNEKETKPKHDFITDETDHCETPLQAYVDILPLLSFIATHTYKKSPRDLILYDPYYCNGGVVSKLTSLGFTTVINQNVDFYNTVKKGNVPEYDVLITNPPYSGVHMEKLLRFVTTST
;
A
#
# COMPACT_ATOMS: atom_id res chain seq x y z
N LYS A 1 31.33 23.41 -7.76
CA LYS A 1 30.08 23.42 -8.55
C LYS A 1 29.32 22.17 -8.19
N SER A 2 28.49 22.21 -7.14
CA SER A 2 27.67 21.07 -6.74
C SER A 2 26.46 20.99 -7.67
N GLN A 3 26.30 19.85 -8.33
CA GLN A 3 25.13 19.54 -9.14
C GLN A 3 23.95 19.30 -8.18
N ASN A 4 22.93 20.14 -8.32
CA ASN A 4 21.63 19.96 -7.69
C ASN A 4 20.91 18.87 -8.50
N GLU A 5 20.92 17.63 -8.03
CA GLU A 5 20.04 16.59 -8.56
C GLU A 5 18.60 16.96 -8.16
N LYS A 6 17.83 17.48 -9.12
CA LYS A 6 16.41 17.67 -8.96
C LYS A 6 15.76 16.28 -8.97
N GLU A 7 15.53 15.74 -7.79
CA GLU A 7 14.67 14.58 -7.58
C GLU A 7 13.30 14.90 -8.21
N THR A 8 12.98 14.22 -9.30
CA THR A 8 11.71 14.42 -10.01
C THR A 8 10.63 13.71 -9.21
N LYS A 9 9.83 14.47 -8.45
CA LYS A 9 8.66 13.93 -7.75
C LYS A 9 7.79 13.14 -8.76
N PRO A 10 7.29 11.95 -8.40
CA PRO A 10 6.46 11.19 -9.32
C PRO A 10 5.18 11.94 -9.64
N LYS A 11 4.71 11.77 -10.88
CA LYS A 11 3.43 12.29 -11.32
C LYS A 11 2.34 11.33 -10.83
N HIS A 12 1.44 11.80 -9.98
CA HIS A 12 0.30 11.02 -9.51
C HIS A 12 -0.88 11.17 -10.48
N ASP A 13 -1.61 10.07 -10.74
CA ASP A 13 -2.81 10.08 -11.59
C ASP A 13 -4.07 10.58 -10.85
N PHE A 14 -3.89 11.21 -9.69
CA PHE A 14 -4.93 11.73 -8.80
C PHE A 14 -4.51 13.04 -8.15
N ILE A 15 -5.47 13.76 -7.58
CA ILE A 15 -5.21 15.00 -6.82
C ILE A 15 -4.55 14.61 -5.51
N THR A 16 -3.44 15.26 -5.19
CA THR A 16 -2.65 14.97 -3.99
C THR A 16 -2.44 16.22 -3.16
N ASP A 17 -2.44 16.07 -1.83
CA ASP A 17 -1.82 17.03 -0.92
C ASP A 17 -0.34 16.63 -0.75
N GLU A 18 0.58 17.59 -0.88
CA GLU A 18 2.01 17.30 -0.73
C GLU A 18 2.38 16.79 0.67
N THR A 19 1.58 17.09 1.69
CA THR A 19 1.82 16.68 3.08
C THR A 19 1.51 15.21 3.37
N ASP A 20 0.81 14.53 2.45
CA ASP A 20 0.41 13.13 2.61
C ASP A 20 1.40 12.12 1.97
N HIS A 21 2.40 12.60 1.24
CA HIS A 21 3.35 11.75 0.52
C HIS A 21 4.55 11.37 1.37
N CYS A 22 4.32 10.49 2.35
CA CYS A 22 5.37 9.90 3.14
C CYS A 22 5.39 8.38 2.94
N GLU A 23 6.44 7.90 2.28
CA GLU A 23 6.71 6.48 2.16
C GLU A 23 6.85 5.82 3.54
N THR A 24 6.10 4.75 3.77
CA THR A 24 6.21 3.96 5.00
C THR A 24 7.64 3.45 5.19
N PRO A 25 8.28 3.68 6.34
CA PRO A 25 9.64 3.20 6.58
C PRO A 25 9.68 1.67 6.64
N LEU A 26 10.81 1.06 6.26
CA LEU A 26 10.99 -0.39 6.29
C LEU A 26 10.69 -0.98 7.67
N GLN A 27 11.08 -0.28 8.75
CA GLN A 27 10.87 -0.74 10.12
C GLN A 27 9.39 -0.99 10.45
N ALA A 28 8.48 -0.14 9.95
CA ALA A 28 7.05 -0.34 10.20
C ALA A 28 6.53 -1.65 9.57
N TYR A 29 7.08 -2.07 8.43
CA TYR A 29 6.77 -3.37 7.84
C TYR A 29 7.40 -4.54 8.63
N VAL A 30 8.60 -4.35 9.19
CA VAL A 30 9.24 -5.34 10.08
C VAL A 30 8.40 -5.56 11.34
N ASP A 31 7.84 -4.50 11.90
CA ASP A 31 7.05 -4.57 13.14
C ASP A 31 5.77 -5.42 12.97
N ILE A 32 5.17 -5.43 11.77
CA ILE A 32 3.98 -6.23 11.46
C ILE A 32 4.32 -7.60 10.83
N LEU A 33 5.59 -7.91 10.58
CA LEU A 33 6.04 -9.13 9.92
C LEU A 33 5.55 -10.43 10.58
N PRO A 34 5.55 -10.55 11.93
CA PRO A 34 5.05 -11.76 12.60
C PRO A 34 3.56 -11.98 12.33
N LEU A 35 2.77 -10.90 12.31
CA LEU A 35 1.34 -10.95 12.03
C LEU A 35 1.06 -11.36 10.59
N LEU A 36 1.77 -10.76 9.62
CA LEU A 36 1.61 -11.13 8.20
C LEU A 36 1.99 -12.59 7.95
N SER A 37 3.07 -13.07 8.56
CA SER A 37 3.51 -14.47 8.45
C SER A 37 2.48 -15.43 9.07
N PHE A 38 1.90 -15.03 10.21
CA PHE A 38 0.83 -15.78 10.85
C PHE A 38 -0.41 -15.86 9.95
N ILE A 39 -0.87 -14.73 9.39
CA ILE A 39 -2.03 -14.66 8.49
C ILE A 39 -1.80 -15.52 7.24
N ALA A 40 -0.64 -15.39 6.60
CA ALA A 40 -0.28 -16.19 5.42
C ALA A 40 -0.44 -17.69 5.69
N THR A 41 0.18 -18.16 6.77
CA THR A 41 0.25 -19.59 7.08
C THR A 41 -1.07 -20.13 7.64
N HIS A 42 -1.72 -19.39 8.52
CA HIS A 42 -2.84 -19.93 9.31
C HIS A 42 -4.20 -19.65 8.68
N THR A 43 -4.37 -18.50 8.04
CA THR A 43 -5.64 -18.10 7.41
C THR A 43 -5.67 -18.55 5.96
N TYR A 44 -4.65 -18.18 5.18
CA TYR A 44 -4.65 -18.42 3.74
C TYR A 44 -3.97 -19.72 3.32
N LYS A 45 -3.24 -20.39 4.21
CA LYS A 45 -2.43 -21.60 3.90
C LYS A 45 -1.42 -21.36 2.77
N LYS A 46 -0.90 -20.14 2.69
CA LYS A 46 0.05 -19.68 1.67
C LYS A 46 1.44 -19.47 2.27
N SER A 47 2.48 -19.56 1.44
CA SER A 47 3.79 -19.02 1.81
C SER A 47 3.74 -17.48 1.79
N PRO A 48 4.64 -16.78 2.52
CA PRO A 48 4.74 -15.33 2.44
C PRO A 48 4.89 -14.78 1.02
N ARG A 49 5.52 -15.54 0.12
CA ARG A 49 5.73 -15.14 -1.28
C ARG A 49 4.45 -15.14 -2.09
N ASP A 50 3.51 -16.01 -1.76
CA ASP A 50 2.24 -16.21 -2.47
C ASP A 50 1.09 -15.40 -1.87
N LEU A 51 1.29 -14.80 -0.69
CA LEU A 51 0.31 -13.91 -0.07
C LEU A 51 0.21 -12.61 -0.86
N ILE A 52 -0.97 -12.31 -1.40
CA ILE A 52 -1.24 -11.13 -2.21
C ILE A 52 -1.53 -9.95 -1.27
N LEU A 53 -0.54 -9.07 -1.13
CA LEU A 53 -0.66 -7.84 -0.34
C LEU A 53 -1.12 -6.69 -1.23
N TYR A 54 -2.06 -5.89 -0.76
CA TYR A 54 -2.57 -4.72 -1.47
C TYR A 54 -2.41 -3.46 -0.63
N ASP A 55 -1.69 -2.47 -1.19
CA ASP A 55 -1.69 -1.09 -0.68
C ASP A 55 -2.36 -0.18 -1.71
N PRO A 56 -3.59 0.32 -1.44
CA PRO A 56 -4.31 1.17 -2.38
C PRO A 56 -3.74 2.58 -2.52
N TYR A 57 -2.90 3.05 -1.58
CA TYR A 57 -2.40 4.42 -1.60
C TYR A 57 -0.99 4.47 -2.21
N TYR A 58 -0.87 5.03 -3.41
CA TYR A 58 0.39 5.11 -4.13
C TYR A 58 1.15 6.40 -3.80
N CYS A 59 2.29 6.26 -3.12
CA CYS A 59 3.30 7.31 -3.03
C CYS A 59 4.29 7.17 -4.20
N ASN A 60 5.41 6.46 -4.00
CA ASN A 60 6.43 6.25 -5.03
C ASN A 60 6.62 4.76 -5.37
N GLY A 61 5.74 3.88 -4.87
CA GLY A 61 5.88 2.43 -5.05
C GLY A 61 6.89 1.76 -4.12
N GLY A 62 7.44 2.48 -3.13
CA GLY A 62 8.52 1.95 -2.27
C GLY A 62 8.06 0.81 -1.35
N VAL A 63 6.76 0.68 -1.09
CA VAL A 63 6.16 -0.46 -0.39
C VAL A 63 6.50 -1.80 -1.06
N VAL A 64 6.53 -1.85 -2.40
CA VAL A 64 6.80 -3.08 -3.16
C VAL A 64 8.21 -3.59 -2.88
N SER A 65 9.22 -2.72 -2.98
CA SER A 65 10.61 -3.11 -2.77
C SER A 65 10.89 -3.48 -1.31
N LYS A 66 10.31 -2.75 -0.35
CA LYS A 66 10.46 -3.02 1.09
C LYS A 66 9.87 -4.37 1.47
N LEU A 67 8.63 -4.65 1.12
CA LEU A 67 7.97 -5.93 1.43
C LEU A 67 8.62 -7.11 0.69
N THR A 68 9.05 -6.90 -0.57
CA THR A 68 9.82 -7.90 -1.33
C THR A 68 11.10 -8.27 -0.59
N SER A 69 11.82 -7.29 -0.02
CA SER A 69 13.03 -7.55 0.77
C SER A 69 12.78 -8.37 2.05
N LEU A 70 11.55 -8.37 2.54
CA LEU A 70 11.09 -9.14 3.71
C LEU A 70 10.49 -10.50 3.34
N GLY A 71 10.49 -10.88 2.06
CA GLY A 71 9.99 -12.17 1.58
C GLY A 71 8.55 -12.18 1.07
N PHE A 72 7.86 -11.04 1.05
CA PHE A 72 6.52 -10.88 0.49
C PHE A 72 6.62 -10.33 -0.93
N THR A 73 6.64 -11.21 -1.92
CA THR A 73 6.95 -10.86 -3.32
C THR A 73 5.72 -10.49 -4.16
N THR A 74 4.51 -10.76 -3.65
CA THR A 74 3.26 -10.50 -4.38
C THR A 74 2.57 -9.28 -3.80
N VAL A 75 3.01 -8.08 -4.22
CA VAL A 75 2.54 -6.80 -3.69
C VAL A 75 1.92 -5.95 -4.81
N ILE A 76 0.68 -5.53 -4.61
CA ILE A 76 -0.05 -4.65 -5.51
C ILE A 76 -0.02 -3.23 -4.95
N ASN A 77 0.70 -2.34 -5.63
CA ASN A 77 0.68 -0.89 -5.39
C ASN A 77 0.82 -0.18 -6.74
N GLN A 78 -0.26 0.42 -7.21
CA GLN A 78 -0.35 1.00 -8.56
C GLN A 78 -0.65 2.49 -8.44
N ASN A 79 -0.09 3.29 -9.35
CA ASN A 79 -0.35 4.71 -9.45
C ASN A 79 -1.75 4.97 -10.04
N VAL A 80 -2.78 4.70 -9.24
CA VAL A 80 -4.19 4.85 -9.61
C VAL A 80 -4.96 5.50 -8.47
N ASP A 81 -6.03 6.22 -8.79
CA ASP A 81 -6.96 6.73 -7.78
C ASP A 81 -7.72 5.55 -7.13
N PHE A 82 -7.45 5.31 -5.84
CA PHE A 82 -8.11 4.27 -5.06
C PHE A 82 -9.64 4.39 -5.06
N TYR A 83 -10.18 5.58 -4.81
CA TYR A 83 -11.63 5.76 -4.71
C TYR A 83 -12.33 5.62 -6.05
N ASN A 84 -11.69 6.06 -7.13
CA ASN A 84 -12.17 5.79 -8.48
C ASN A 84 -12.15 4.29 -8.80
N THR A 85 -11.11 3.58 -8.35
CA THR A 85 -10.98 2.13 -8.49
C THR A 85 -12.12 1.40 -7.77
N VAL A 86 -12.42 1.78 -6.53
CA VAL A 86 -13.57 1.28 -5.76
C VAL A 86 -14.88 1.58 -6.47
N LYS A 87 -15.11 2.83 -6.90
CA LYS A 87 -16.36 3.24 -7.58
C LYS A 87 -16.62 2.47 -8.87
N LYS A 88 -15.56 2.10 -9.59
CA LYS A 88 -15.64 1.32 -10.84
C LYS A 88 -15.76 -0.19 -10.62
N GLY A 89 -15.62 -0.67 -9.38
CA GLY A 89 -15.57 -2.10 -9.09
C GLY A 89 -14.31 -2.78 -9.62
N ASN A 90 -13.22 -2.03 -9.79
CA ASN A 90 -11.96 -2.50 -10.35
C ASN A 90 -10.89 -2.77 -9.28
N VAL A 91 -11.30 -2.98 -8.04
CA VAL A 91 -10.38 -3.34 -6.96
C VAL A 91 -9.79 -4.71 -7.30
N PRO A 92 -8.46 -4.88 -7.28
CA PRO A 92 -7.83 -6.16 -7.59
C PRO A 92 -8.19 -7.19 -6.53
N GLU A 93 -8.14 -8.48 -6.88
CA GLU A 93 -8.20 -9.54 -5.88
C GLU A 93 -6.93 -9.51 -5.02
N TYR A 94 -7.09 -9.58 -3.71
CA TYR A 94 -6.00 -9.59 -2.74
C TYR A 94 -6.36 -10.43 -1.52
N ASP A 95 -5.34 -10.89 -0.78
CA ASP A 95 -5.54 -11.61 0.48
C ASP A 95 -5.57 -10.63 1.66
N VAL A 96 -4.65 -9.67 1.70
CA VAL A 96 -4.52 -8.73 2.81
C VAL A 96 -4.34 -7.31 2.28
N LEU A 97 -5.18 -6.39 2.74
CA LEU A 97 -4.95 -4.97 2.55
C LEU A 97 -4.03 -4.46 3.68
N ILE A 98 -2.89 -3.89 3.32
CA ILE A 98 -1.98 -3.20 4.24
C ILE A 98 -1.68 -1.82 3.70
N THR A 99 -1.71 -0.82 4.56
CA THR A 99 -1.43 0.55 4.12
C THR A 99 -1.04 1.44 5.28
N ASN A 100 -0.29 2.49 4.96
CA ASN A 100 -0.13 3.69 5.78
C ASN A 100 -0.84 4.82 5.03
N PRO A 101 -2.15 4.98 5.22
CA PRO A 101 -2.95 5.84 4.37
C PRO A 101 -2.62 7.32 4.65
N PRO A 102 -3.03 8.24 3.77
CA PRO A 102 -3.07 9.66 4.09
C PRO A 102 -3.89 9.88 5.37
N TYR A 103 -3.34 10.65 6.31
CA TYR A 103 -4.03 10.99 7.56
C TYR A 103 -4.85 12.27 7.43
N SER A 104 -4.63 13.06 6.37
CA SER A 104 -5.39 14.26 6.13
C SER A 104 -6.84 13.96 5.66
N GLY A 105 -7.69 14.99 5.73
CA GLY A 105 -9.00 14.99 5.11
C GLY A 105 -9.91 13.83 5.55
N VAL A 106 -10.47 13.12 4.56
CA VAL A 106 -11.50 12.08 4.73
C VAL A 106 -10.97 10.67 4.43
N HIS A 107 -9.65 10.52 4.28
CA HIS A 107 -9.05 9.29 3.76
C HIS A 107 -9.22 8.11 4.71
N MET A 108 -9.01 8.33 6.02
CA MET A 108 -9.22 7.35 7.07
C MET A 108 -10.66 6.85 7.13
N GLU A 109 -11.64 7.76 7.13
CA GLU A 109 -13.07 7.39 7.18
C GLU A 109 -13.48 6.57 5.95
N LYS A 110 -13.08 7.01 4.75
CA LYS A 110 -13.37 6.28 3.51
C LYS A 110 -12.70 4.91 3.47
N LEU A 111 -11.46 4.79 3.95
CA LEU A 111 -10.76 3.51 4.04
C LEU A 111 -11.48 2.56 5.00
N LEU A 112 -11.82 3.03 6.20
CA LEU A 112 -12.53 2.22 7.20
C LEU A 112 -13.89 1.77 6.67
N ARG A 113 -14.63 2.66 6.01
CA ARG A 113 -15.89 2.30 5.37
C ARG A 113 -15.68 1.23 4.29
N PHE A 114 -14.64 1.34 3.47
CA PHE A 114 -14.31 0.33 2.47
C PHE A 114 -14.04 -1.04 3.11
N VAL A 115 -13.17 -1.13 4.11
CA VAL A 115 -12.79 -2.43 4.71
C VAL A 115 -13.87 -3.05 5.61
N THR A 116 -14.84 -2.26 6.10
CA THR A 116 -15.94 -2.76 6.96
C THR A 116 -17.21 -3.10 6.18
N THR A 117 -17.37 -2.58 4.96
CA THR A 117 -18.54 -2.87 4.11
C THR A 117 -18.29 -3.97 3.09
N SER A 118 -17.05 -4.43 2.95
CA SER A 118 -16.66 -5.49 2.03
C SER A 118 -16.94 -6.91 2.58
N THR A 119 -18.06 -7.08 3.30
CA THR A 119 -18.52 -8.39 3.83
C THR A 119 -19.65 -8.95 2.99
#